data_AF-A0A524CYF4-F1
#
_entry.id   AF-A0A524CYF4-F1
#
_cell.length_a   1.000
_cell.length_b   1.000
_cell.length_c   1.000
_cell.angle_alpha   90.00
_cell.angle_beta   90.00
_cell.angle_gamma   90.00
#
_symmetry.space_group_name_H-M   'P 1'
#
loop_
_entity.id
_entity.type
_entity.pdbx_description
1 polymer ?
#
loop_
_entity_poly.entity_id
_entity_poly.type
_entity_poly.pdbx_seq_one_letter_code
_entity_poly.pdbx_strand_id
1 'polypeptide(L)'
;MDNIKKFYFFRCYHCGEWYYSSKRIKIKKCWKCNKSFKFKNAKKFSKECSTREAVEIIKLLKEKDIKKELQTHTGKKFLNFAKFDL
;
A
#
# COMPACT_ATOMS: atom_id res chain seq x y z
N MET A 1 3.83 19.15 -16.91
CA MET A 1 2.39 19.02 -16.62
C MET A 1 2.12 17.59 -16.21
N ASP A 2 1.76 17.35 -14.94
CA ASP A 2 1.42 16.01 -14.49
C ASP A 2 0.03 15.63 -15.01
N ASN A 3 -0.04 14.59 -15.82
CA ASN A 3 -1.31 14.06 -16.31
C ASN A 3 -2.07 13.40 -15.16
N ILE A 4 -3.07 14.09 -14.64
CA ILE A 4 -3.97 13.57 -13.61
C ILE A 4 -4.78 12.42 -14.20
N LYS A 5 -4.75 11.26 -13.53
CA LYS A 5 -5.49 10.06 -13.93
C LYS A 5 -6.11 9.41 -12.71
N LYS A 6 -7.18 8.65 -12.94
CA LYS A 6 -7.78 7.83 -11.89
C LYS A 6 -6.91 6.60 -11.60
N PHE A 7 -6.44 6.50 -10.37
CA PHE A 7 -5.72 5.34 -9.85
C PHE A 7 -6.58 4.54 -8.88
N TYR A 8 -6.44 3.23 -8.93
CA TYR A 8 -7.03 2.28 -8.00
C TYR A 8 -5.95 1.76 -7.07
N PHE A 9 -6.16 1.92 -5.76
CA PHE A 9 -5.29 1.43 -4.71
C PHE A 9 -5.95 0.23 -4.06
N PHE A 10 -5.21 -0.85 -3.86
CA PHE A 10 -5.77 -2.11 -3.39
C PHE A 10 -4.76 -2.95 -2.63
N ARG A 11 -5.26 -3.72 -1.67
CA ARG A 11 -4.45 -4.54 -0.77
C ARG A 11 -4.61 -6.02 -1.11
N CYS A 12 -3.49 -6.75 -1.18
CA CYS A 12 -3.52 -8.20 -1.28
C CYS A 12 -4.16 -8.78 -0.01
N TYR A 13 -5.26 -9.52 -0.14
CA TYR A 13 -5.94 -10.11 1.01
C TYR A 13 -5.22 -11.34 1.60
N HIS A 14 -4.14 -11.82 0.98
CA HIS A 14 -3.33 -12.93 1.49
C HIS A 14 -2.20 -12.48 2.42
N CYS A 15 -1.54 -11.36 2.11
CA CYS A 15 -0.33 -10.92 2.82
C CYS A 15 -0.34 -9.43 3.19
N GLY A 16 -1.42 -8.71 2.87
CA GLY A 16 -1.56 -7.31 3.21
C GLY A 16 -0.73 -6.34 2.35
N GLU A 17 -0.02 -6.79 1.31
CA GLU A 17 0.79 -5.90 0.48
C GLU A 17 -0.08 -4.92 -0.34
N TRP A 18 0.31 -3.65 -0.37
CA TRP A 18 -0.40 -2.60 -1.11
C TRP A 18 0.09 -2.44 -2.55
N TYR A 19 -0.87 -2.16 -3.44
CA TYR A 19 -0.68 -1.98 -4.86
C TYR A 19 -1.50 -0.81 -5.39
N TYR A 20 -1.07 -0.27 -6.53
CA TYR A 20 -1.84 0.71 -7.30
C TYR A 20 -1.87 0.33 -8.79
N SER A 21 -2.88 0.80 -9.51
CA SER A 21 -3.01 0.63 -10.97
C SER A 21 -3.87 1.75 -11.55
N SER A 22 -3.47 2.32 -12.68
CA SER A 22 -4.32 3.23 -13.48
C SER A 22 -5.33 2.49 -14.36
N LYS A 23 -5.14 1.18 -14.55
CA LYS A 23 -6.01 0.32 -15.35
C LYS A 23 -6.96 -0.47 -14.46
N ARG A 24 -8.17 -0.71 -14.97
CA ARG A 24 -9.13 -1.63 -14.36
C ARG A 24 -8.61 -3.07 -14.50
N ILE A 25 -8.39 -3.73 -13.37
CA ILE A 25 -7.86 -5.09 -13.30
C ILE A 25 -8.88 -6.03 -12.63
N LYS A 26 -8.98 -7.27 -13.10
CA LYS A 26 -9.85 -8.30 -12.48
C LYS A 26 -9.09 -9.16 -11.48
N ILE A 27 -7.84 -9.52 -11.80
CA ILE A 27 -6.97 -10.39 -11.02
C ILE A 27 -5.56 -9.78 -11.00
N LYS A 28 -4.85 -9.95 -9.88
CA LYS A 28 -3.43 -9.58 -9.75
C LYS A 28 -2.65 -10.71 -9.08
N LYS A 29 -1.47 -11.03 -9.60
CA LYS A 29 -0.47 -11.83 -8.89
C LYS A 29 0.31 -10.94 -7.91
N CYS A 30 0.29 -11.28 -6.62
CA CYS A 30 1.08 -10.59 -5.60
C CYS A 30 2.55 -10.99 -5.75
N TRP A 31 3.48 -10.03 -5.85
CA TRP A 31 4.92 -10.34 -5.94
C TRP A 31 5.50 -10.77 -4.59
N LYS A 32 4.89 -10.37 -3.47
CA LYS A 32 5.39 -10.66 -2.12
C LYS A 32 5.07 -12.09 -1.67
N CYS A 33 3.83 -12.54 -1.86
CA CYS A 33 3.40 -13.89 -1.44
C CYS A 33 3.18 -14.86 -2.59
N ASN A 34 3.44 -14.44 -3.84
CA ASN A 34 3.25 -15.22 -5.07
C ASN A 34 1.83 -15.76 -5.33
N LYS A 35 0.85 -15.48 -4.47
CA LYS A 35 -0.55 -15.84 -4.65
C LYS A 35 -1.26 -14.85 -5.58
N SER A 36 -2.13 -15.37 -6.42
CA SER A 36 -3.06 -14.56 -7.21
C SER A 36 -4.31 -14.21 -6.40
N PHE A 37 -4.86 -13.03 -6.65
CA PHE A 37 -6.01 -12.54 -5.92
C PHE A 37 -6.96 -11.74 -6.81
N LYS A 38 -8.27 -11.87 -6.55
CA LYS A 38 -9.31 -11.18 -7.32
C LYS A 38 -9.46 -9.75 -6.80
N PHE A 39 -9.37 -8.76 -7.69
CA PHE A 39 -9.49 -7.34 -7.34
C PHE A 39 -10.83 -7.02 -6.67
N LYS A 40 -11.92 -7.69 -7.07
CA LYS A 40 -13.26 -7.53 -6.45
C LYS A 40 -13.26 -7.81 -4.95
N ASN A 41 -12.46 -8.76 -4.47
CA ASN A 41 -12.39 -9.16 -3.06
C ASN A 41 -11.34 -8.37 -2.26
N ALA A 42 -10.48 -7.60 -2.93
CA ALA A 42 -9.46 -6.79 -2.26
C ALA A 42 -10.09 -5.56 -1.61
N LYS A 43 -9.59 -5.19 -0.41
CA LYS A 43 -9.80 -3.86 0.16
C LYS A 43 -9.18 -2.84 -0.78
N LYS A 44 -9.96 -1.85 -1.22
CA LYS A 44 -9.57 -0.93 -2.29
C LYS A 44 -10.27 0.42 -2.18
N PHE A 45 -9.66 1.42 -2.80
CA PHE A 45 -10.25 2.73 -3.04
C PHE A 45 -9.69 3.29 -4.35
N SER A 46 -10.27 4.37 -4.86
CA SER A 46 -9.75 5.09 -6.03
C SER A 46 -9.54 6.56 -5.73
N LYS A 47 -8.52 7.16 -6.33
CA LYS A 47 -8.24 8.59 -6.26
C LYS A 47 -7.74 9.09 -7.61
N GLU A 48 -8.15 10.30 -7.99
CA GLU A 48 -7.56 11.01 -9.13
C GLU A 48 -6.31 11.74 -8.64
N CYS A 49 -5.17 11.39 -9.24
CA CYS A 49 -3.88 11.95 -8.86
C CYS A 49 -2.88 11.76 -10.00
N SER A 50 -1.72 12.40 -9.88
CA SER A 50 -0.56 12.10 -10.72
C SER A 50 0.05 10.74 -10.38
N THR A 51 0.89 10.21 -11.26
CA THR A 51 1.67 8.99 -10.98
C THR A 51 2.58 9.18 -9.77
N ARG A 52 3.18 10.36 -9.62
CA ARG A 52 4.06 10.69 -8.50
C ARG A 52 3.32 10.60 -7.16
N GLU A 53 2.16 11.25 -7.07
CA GLU A 53 1.31 11.17 -5.88
C GLU A 53 0.83 9.74 -5.62
N ALA A 54 0.54 8.95 -6.65
CA ALA A 54 0.15 7.55 -6.46
C ALA A 54 1.26 6.73 -5.76
N VAL A 55 2.52 6.96 -6.12
CA VAL A 55 3.66 6.32 -5.46
C VAL A 55 3.79 6.78 -4.01
N GLU A 56 3.64 8.08 -3.74
CA GLU A 56 3.69 8.63 -2.38
C GLU A 56 2.58 8.08 -1.49
N ILE A 57 1.35 7.96 -2.00
CA ILE A 57 0.22 7.34 -1.30
C ILE A 57 0.54 5.90 -0.90
N ILE A 58 1.14 5.11 -1.79
CA ILE A 58 1.51 3.72 -1.48
C ILE A 58 2.57 3.66 -0.38
N LYS A 59 3.58 4.54 -0.40
CA LYS A 59 4.58 4.62 0.68
C LYS A 59 3.92 4.88 2.02
N LEU A 60 3.05 5.90 2.09
CA LEU A 60 2.30 6.25 3.31
C LEU A 60 1.40 5.11 3.82
N LEU A 61 0.76 4.37 2.92
CA LEU A 61 -0.08 3.22 3.30
C LEU A 61 0.74 2.10 3.92
N LYS A 62 1.92 1.81 3.35
CA LYS A 62 2.84 0.80 3.89
C LYS A 62 3.38 1.19 5.27
N GLU A 63 3.78 2.44 5.44
CA GLU A 63 4.24 2.96 6.73
C GLU A 63 3.14 2.91 7.81
N LYS A 64 1.89 3.22 7.45
CA LYS A 64 0.76 3.13 8.38
C LYS A 64 0.50 1.69 8.82
N ASP A 65 0.62 0.71 7.92
CA ASP A 65 0.48 -0.70 8.29
C ASP A 65 1.61 -1.14 9.23
N ILE A 66 2.87 -0.73 8.98
CA ILE A 66 4.01 -1.00 9.87
C ILE A 66 3.79 -0.36 11.24
N LYS A 67 3.33 0.90 11.31
CA LYS A 67 3.04 1.57 12.58
C LYS A 67 1.92 0.87 13.37
N LYS A 68 0.89 0.36 12.70
CA LYS A 68 -0.18 -0.41 13.35
C LYS A 68 0.33 -1.74 13.90
N GLU A 69 1.16 -2.44 13.14
CA GLU A 69 1.79 -3.69 13.57
C GLU A 69 2.68 -3.44 14.80
N LEU A 70 3.52 -2.40 14.76
CA LEU A 70 4.32 -1.96 15.91
C LEU A 70 3.45 -1.64 17.13
N GLN A 71 2.34 -0.91 16.96
CA GLN A 71 1.42 -0.58 18.06
C GLN A 71 0.77 -1.82 18.68
N THR A 72 0.45 -2.85 17.88
CA THR A 72 -0.11 -4.11 18.40
C THR A 72 0.94 -4.97 19.12
N HIS A 73 2.22 -4.82 18.81
CA HIS A 73 3.31 -5.53 19.48
C HIS A 73 3.90 -4.77 20.68
N THR A 74 3.67 -3.46 20.80
CA THR A 74 4.06 -2.65 21.97
C THR A 74 3.11 -2.79 23.16
N GLY A 75 2.72 -4.03 23.47
CA GLY A 75 2.68 -4.51 24.85
C GLY A 75 4.08 -4.87 25.37
N LYS A 76 5.10 -5.05 24.51
CA LYS A 76 6.50 -5.21 24.91
C LYS A 76 7.47 -4.54 23.91
N LYS A 77 8.03 -3.41 24.37
CA LYS A 77 9.35 -2.84 24.05
C LYS A 77 9.83 -2.85 22.58
N PHE A 78 9.91 -1.68 21.94
CA PHE A 78 11.16 -0.89 21.91
C PHE A 78 10.96 0.42 21.13
N LEU A 79 11.48 1.49 21.73
CA LEU A 79 11.71 2.80 21.13
C LEU A 79 12.82 2.74 20.07
N ASN A 80 12.80 3.78 19.22
CA ASN A 80 13.87 4.32 18.38
C ASN A 80 13.93 3.81 16.94
N PHE A 81 13.30 4.58 16.04
CA PHE A 81 13.96 4.96 14.79
C PHE A 81 13.55 6.39 14.44
N ALA A 82 14.06 7.34 15.22
CA ALA A 82 14.16 8.74 14.84
C ALA A 82 15.64 9.04 14.67
N LYS A 83 16.08 9.07 13.41
CA LYS A 83 17.21 9.82 12.81
C LYS A 83 17.73 9.03 11.62
N PHE A 84 17.30 9.45 10.43
CA PHE A 84 18.21 9.36 9.29
C PHE A 84 19.04 10.63 9.38
N ASP A 85 20.25 10.48 9.92
CA ASP A 85 21.31 11.47 9.89
C ASP A 85 21.74 11.74 8.43
N LEU A 86 21.93 13.02 8.14
CA LEU A 86 22.80 13.53 7.08
C LEU A 86 23.70 14.58 7.77
#